data_AF-A0A349IKK7-F1
#
_entry.id   AF-A0A349IKK7-F1
#
_cell.length_a   1.000
_cell.length_b   1.000
_cell.length_c   1.000
_cell.angle_alpha   90.00
_cell.angle_beta   90.00
_cell.angle_gamma   90.00
#
_symmetry.space_group_name_H-M   'P 1'
#
loop_
_entity.id
_entity.type
_entity.pdbx_description
1 polymer ?
#
loop_
_entity_poly.entity_id
_entity_poly.type
_entity_poly.pdbx_seq_one_letter_code
_entity_poly.pdbx_strand_id
1 'polypeptide(L)' 'AFNPTRGLDVGAIEFVHKYLVQQRNKGRAILLVSFELDEIMGLSDRINVIFDGKINGEMPGKDADQYKLGLMMAGGKA' A
#
# COMPACT_ATOMS: atom_id res chain seq x y z
N ALA A 1 8.78 -10.14 8.49
CA ALA A 1 7.48 -9.51 8.82
C ALA A 1 6.87 -9.00 7.52
N PHE A 2 5.56 -9.18 7.30
CA PHE A 2 4.88 -8.88 6.03
C PHE A 2 3.93 -7.67 6.12
N ASN A 3 4.01 -6.88 7.22
CA ASN A 3 3.35 -5.59 7.40
C ASN A 3 4.27 -4.73 8.30
N PRO A 4 4.86 -3.63 7.80
CA PRO A 4 5.97 -2.94 8.45
C PRO A 4 5.60 -2.17 9.72
N THR A 5 4.31 -1.91 9.94
CA THR A 5 3.77 -0.99 10.95
C THR A 5 2.85 -1.65 11.98
N ARG A 6 2.52 -2.94 11.81
CA ARG A 6 1.65 -3.68 12.74
C ARG A 6 2.27 -3.78 14.14
N GLY A 7 1.52 -3.36 15.16
CA GLY A 7 1.91 -3.47 16.56
C GLY A 7 2.85 -2.35 17.05
N LEU A 8 3.10 -1.36 16.21
CA LEU A 8 3.78 -0.12 16.59
C LEU A 8 2.76 0.89 17.14
N ASP A 9 3.21 1.77 18.04
CA ASP A 9 2.43 2.96 18.39
C ASP A 9 2.37 3.96 17.22
N VAL A 10 1.45 4.93 17.32
CA VAL A 10 1.20 5.92 16.25
C VAL A 10 2.47 6.69 15.86
N GLY A 11 3.32 7.05 16.83
CA GLY A 11 4.55 7.78 16.57
C GLY A 11 5.58 6.93 15.81
N ALA A 12 5.71 5.66 16.18
CA ALA A 12 6.58 4.72 15.48
C ALA A 12 6.08 4.40 14.05
N ILE A 13 4.77 4.32 13.82
CA ILE A 13 4.18 4.19 12.47
C ILE A 13 4.55 5.39 11.60
N GLU A 14 4.34 6.62 12.10
CA GLU A 14 4.70 7.83 11.37
C GLU A 14 6.19 7.88 11.02
N PHE A 15 7.05 7.44 11.94
CA PHE A 15 8.49 7.38 11.69
C PHE A 15 8.81 6.46 10.51
N VAL A 16 8.24 5.25 10.49
CA VAL A 16 8.43 4.28 9.40
C VAL A 16 7.92 4.84 8.08
N HIS A 17 6.72 5.45 8.05
CA HIS A 17 6.14 6.06 6.86
C HIS A 17 7.04 7.18 6.30
N LYS A 18 7.48 8.10 7.16
CA LYS A 18 8.42 9.17 6.78
C LYS A 18 9.73 8.61 6.23
N TYR A 19 10.25 7.55 6.84
CA TYR A 19 11.47 6.89 6.38
C TYR A 19 11.29 6.28 4.99
N LEU A 20 10.20 5.55 4.74
CA LEU A 20 9.89 4.96 3.43
C LEU A 20 9.78 6.03 2.34
N VAL A 21 9.05 7.12 2.60
CA VAL A 21 8.93 8.26 1.68
C VAL A 21 10.29 8.88 1.36
N GLN A 22 11.14 9.06 2.37
CA GLN A 22 12.51 9.58 2.17
C GLN A 22 13.35 8.66 1.30
N GLN A 23 13.27 7.33 1.47
CA GLN A 23 14.00 6.38 0.64
C GLN A 23 13.51 6.38 -0.81
N ARG A 24 12.18 6.41 -1.01
CA ARG A 24 11.57 6.54 -2.34
C ARG A 24 12.05 7.82 -3.03
N ASN A 25 12.01 8.96 -2.34
CA ASN A 25 12.43 10.25 -2.89
C ASN A 25 13.94 10.31 -3.22
N LYS A 26 14.75 9.40 -2.65
CA LYS A 26 16.16 9.19 -3.02
C LYS A 26 16.33 8.27 -4.24
N GLY A 27 15.25 7.91 -4.93
CA GLY A 27 15.25 7.03 -6.10
C GLY A 27 15.38 5.54 -5.78
N ARG A 28 15.15 5.12 -4.52
CA ARG A 28 15.18 3.70 -4.15
C ARG A 28 13.84 3.05 -4.44
N ALA A 29 13.88 1.85 -5.04
CA ALA A 29 12.69 1.04 -5.22
C ALA A 29 12.25 0.42 -3.88
N ILE A 30 10.95 0.48 -3.61
CA ILE A 30 10.34 -0.08 -2.40
C ILE A 30 9.19 -1.00 -2.83
N LEU A 31 9.21 -2.24 -2.38
CA LEU A 31 8.06 -3.14 -2.45
C LEU A 31 7.38 -3.13 -1.09
N LEU A 32 6.26 -2.41 -1.00
CA LEU A 32 5.41 -2.38 0.18
C LEU A 32 4.30 -3.42 0.03
N VAL A 33 4.11 -4.24 1.06
CA VAL A 33 2.96 -5.14 1.15
C VAL A 33 2.22 -4.84 2.45
N SER A 34 0.94 -4.55 2.34
CA SER A 34 0.06 -4.22 3.45
C SER A 34 -1.39 -4.51 3.08
N PHE A 35 -2.23 -4.75 4.10
CA PHE A 35 -3.68 -4.79 3.96
C PHE A 35 -4.35 -3.52 4.52
N GLU A 36 -3.56 -2.59 5.08
CA GLU A 36 -4.05 -1.30 5.57
C GLU A 36 -4.13 -0.31 4.41
N LEU A 37 -5.36 0.02 3.98
CA LEU A 37 -5.58 0.83 2.78
C LEU A 37 -5.00 2.24 2.91
N ASP A 38 -5.10 2.88 4.08
CA ASP A 38 -4.57 4.23 4.30
C ASP A 38 -3.05 4.28 4.10
N GLU A 39 -2.32 3.26 4.54
CA GLU A 39 -0.88 3.13 4.34
C GLU A 39 -0.54 2.94 2.86
N ILE A 40 -1.25 2.04 2.17
CA ILE A 40 -1.03 1.77 0.74
C ILE A 40 -1.32 3.02 -0.09
N MET A 41 -2.43 3.71 0.16
CA MET A 41 -2.85 4.91 -0.55
C MET A 41 -1.90 6.09 -0.28
N GLY A 42 -1.38 6.22 0.94
CA GLY A 42 -0.48 7.31 1.31
C GLY A 42 0.97 7.16 0.82
N LEU A 43 1.45 5.92 0.65
CA LEU A 43 2.86 5.64 0.38
C LEU A 43 3.18 5.18 -1.04
N SER A 44 2.20 4.61 -1.74
CA SER A 44 2.47 3.87 -2.99
C SER A 44 2.31 4.76 -4.23
N ASP A 45 3.26 4.69 -5.16
CA ASP A 45 3.12 5.33 -6.48
C ASP A 45 2.25 4.47 -7.43
N ARG A 46 2.27 3.14 -7.23
CA ARG A 46 1.47 2.13 -7.95
C ARG A 46 1.00 1.07 -6.96
N ILE A 47 -0.23 0.60 -7.15
CA ILE A 47 -0.87 -0.40 -6.28
C ILE A 47 -1.28 -1.59 -7.13
N ASN A 48 -0.89 -2.79 -6.69
CA ASN A 48 -1.36 -4.05 -7.25
C ASN A 48 -2.18 -4.78 -6.19
N VAL A 49 -3.38 -5.24 -6.55
CA VAL A 49 -4.26 -5.98 -5.65
C VAL A 49 -4.18 -7.46 -5.97
N ILE A 50 -3.89 -8.27 -4.96
CA ILE A 50 -3.83 -9.73 -5.09
C ILE A 50 -5.12 -10.32 -4.50
N PHE A 51 -5.79 -11.18 -5.27
CA PHE A 51 -6.92 -11.99 -4.84
C PHE A 51 -6.78 -13.39 -5.41
N ASP A 52 -7.01 -14.41 -4.59
CA ASP A 52 -6.91 -15.84 -4.98
C ASP A 52 -5.59 -16.19 -5.71
N GLY A 53 -4.47 -15.69 -5.17
CA GLY A 53 -3.13 -15.94 -5.70
C GLY A 53 -2.80 -15.24 -7.03
N LYS A 54 -3.67 -14.36 -7.54
CA LYS A 54 -3.48 -13.63 -8.80
C LYS A 54 -3.59 -12.13 -8.60
N ILE A 55 -2.95 -11.36 -9.47
CA ILE A 55 -3.15 -9.91 -9.53
C ILE A 55 -4.53 -9.68 -10.15
N ASN A 56 -5.46 -9.19 -9.34
CA ASN A 56 -6.85 -8.92 -9.74
C ASN A 56 -7.05 -7.48 -10.26
N GLY A 57 -6.11 -6.59 -9.99
CA GLY A 57 -6.12 -5.24 -10.53
C GLY A 57 -4.86 -4.46 -10.23
N GLU A 58 -4.60 -3.44 -11.04
CA GLU A 58 -3.55 -2.46 -10.80
C GLU A 58 -4.09 -1.04 -10.99
N MET A 59 -3.54 -0.08 -10.24
CA MET A 59 -3.82 1.34 -10.46
C MET A 59 -2.67 2.24 -10.00
N PRO A 60 -2.55 3.44 -10.59
CA PRO A 60 -1.69 4.49 -10.03
C PRO A 60 -2.15 4.86 -8.62
N GLY A 61 -1.22 5.06 -7.70
CA GLY A 61 -1.53 5.48 -6.33
C GLY A 61 -2.27 6.82 -6.26
N LYS A 62 -2.01 7.72 -7.21
CA LYS A 62 -2.74 9.00 -7.35
C LYS A 62 -4.23 8.84 -7.66
N ASP A 63 -4.63 7.72 -8.26
CA ASP A 63 -6.01 7.42 -8.65
C ASP A 63 -6.65 6.42 -7.66
N ALA A 64 -5.94 6.13 -6.57
CA ALA A 64 -6.35 5.16 -5.57
C ALA A 64 -7.59 5.63 -4.82
N ASP A 65 -8.57 4.74 -4.76
CA ASP A 65 -9.81 4.95 -4.04
C ASP A 65 -10.10 3.71 -3.19
N GLN A 66 -10.47 3.94 -1.93
CA GLN A 66 -10.65 2.88 -0.96
C GLN A 66 -11.73 1.89 -1.39
N TYR A 67 -12.82 2.37 -2.02
CA TYR A 67 -13.91 1.52 -2.49
C TYR A 67 -13.46 0.65 -3.67
N LYS A 68 -12.79 1.23 -4.67
CA LYS A 68 -12.25 0.47 -5.81
C LYS A 68 -11.26 -0.60 -5.38
N LEU A 69 -10.34 -0.24 -4.48
CA LEU A 69 -9.36 -1.19 -3.94
C LEU A 69 -10.06 -2.31 -3.15
N GLY A 70 -11.01 -1.96 -2.29
CA GLY A 70 -11.80 -2.94 -1.55
C GLY A 70 -12.57 -3.89 -2.47
N LEU A 71 -13.15 -3.38 -3.56
CA LEU A 71 -13.82 -4.19 -4.57
C LEU A 71 -12.87 -5.18 -5.24
N MET A 72 -11.67 -4.73 -5.64
CA MET A 72 -10.63 -5.60 -6.19
C MET A 72 -10.15 -6.65 -5.18
N MET A 73 -10.04 -6.29 -3.89
CA MET A 73 -9.64 -7.21 -2.82
C MET A 73 -10.71 -8.28 -2.54
N ALA A 74 -11.97 -8.01 -2.88
CA ALA A 74 -13.07 -8.96 -2.78
C ALA A 74 -13.27 -9.82 -4.05
N GLY A 75 -12.38 -9.70 -5.05
CA GLY A 75 -12.49 -10.41 -6.32
C GLY A 75 -13.41 -9.75 -7.35
N GLY A 76 -13.92 -8.54 -7.06
CA GLY A 76 -14.65 -7.73 -8.01
C GLY A 76 -13.73 -7.05 -9.04
N LYS A 77 -14.33 -6.46 -10.07
CA LYS A 77 -13.64 -5.62 -11.07
C LYS A 77 -14.05 -4.17 -10.84
N ALA A 78 -13.08 -3.27 -10.69
CA ALA A 78 -13.32 -1.83 -10.56
C ALA A 78 -13.50 -1.14 -11.92
#